data_AF-A0A3Q8VYM7-F1
#
_entry.id   AF-A0A3Q8VYM7-F1
#
_cell.length_a   1.000
_cell.length_b   1.000
_cell.length_c   1.000
_cell.angle_alpha   90.00
_cell.angle_beta   90.00
_cell.angle_gamma   90.00
#
_symmetry.space_group_name_H-M   'P 1'
#
loop_
_entity.id
_entity.type
_entity.pdbx_description
1 polymer ?
#
loop_
_entity_poly.entity_id
_entity_poly.type
_entity_poly.pdbx_seq_one_letter_code
_entity_poly.pdbx_strand_id
1 'polypeptide(L)'
;MTSHVPNEARVIPLRPQAARPGARPAAPPVPPERRPPTVREPLWRDLVGDVLRRERLDQERTLKEVAEAARISMPYLSEVERGRKEASSEVLAAAAGALGLGLGDLLARAQGELVRLTSRHTGAGARRSTPASGARFDGMCLAA
;
A
#
# COMPACT_ATOMS: atom_id res chain seq x y z
N MET A 1 42.49 26.13 -9.32
CA MET A 1 41.40 25.17 -9.06
C MET A 1 40.18 26.00 -8.73
N THR A 2 39.24 26.19 -9.66
CA THR A 2 38.10 25.28 -9.87
C THR A 2 37.53 25.50 -11.28
N SER A 3 37.40 24.42 -12.06
CA SER A 3 36.71 24.45 -13.36
C SER A 3 35.21 24.47 -13.14
N HIS A 4 34.53 25.47 -13.72
CA HIS A 4 33.07 25.49 -13.84
C HIS A 4 32.70 24.77 -15.15
N VAL A 5 32.00 23.64 -15.06
CA VAL A 5 31.45 22.92 -16.22
C VAL A 5 30.04 23.45 -16.48
N PRO A 6 29.67 23.87 -17.69
CA PRO A 6 28.28 24.20 -17.99
C PRO A 6 27.45 22.92 -18.14
N ASN A 7 26.27 22.91 -17.54
CA ASN A 7 25.28 21.84 -17.66
C ASN A 7 24.52 21.99 -19.00
N GLU A 8 25.11 21.47 -20.08
CA GLU A 8 24.45 21.39 -21.39
C GLU A 8 23.56 20.14 -21.44
N ALA A 9 22.29 20.30 -21.11
CA ALA A 9 21.28 19.27 -21.35
C ALA A 9 21.07 19.12 -22.86
N ARG A 10 21.53 18.00 -23.44
CA ARG A 10 21.23 17.63 -24.84
C ARG A 10 19.75 17.32 -24.97
N VAL A 11 19.01 18.22 -25.60
CA VAL A 11 17.59 18.01 -25.97
C VAL A 11 17.54 17.08 -27.18
N ILE A 12 16.98 15.88 -27.00
CA ILE A 12 16.71 14.95 -28.10
C ILE A 12 15.45 15.47 -28.83
N PRO A 13 15.51 15.84 -30.12
CA PRO A 13 14.33 16.28 -30.84
C PRO A 13 13.38 15.11 -31.01
N LEU A 14 12.14 15.27 -30.55
CA LEU A 14 11.07 14.31 -30.82
C LEU A 14 10.81 14.29 -32.32
N ARG A 15 10.86 13.09 -32.90
CA ARG A 15 10.58 12.83 -34.31
C ARG A 15 9.18 13.37 -34.66
N PRO A 16 9.01 14.20 -35.71
CA PRO A 16 7.68 14.62 -36.13
C PRO A 16 6.87 13.40 -36.56
N GLN A 17 5.69 13.23 -35.97
CA GLN A 17 4.81 12.13 -36.31
C GLN A 17 4.18 12.41 -37.68
N ALA A 18 4.69 11.74 -38.72
CA ALA A 18 4.11 11.80 -40.05
C ALA A 18 2.62 11.41 -39.98
N ALA A 19 1.76 12.29 -40.51
CA ALA A 19 0.33 12.08 -40.58
C ALA A 19 0.04 10.80 -41.38
N ARG A 20 -0.60 9.81 -40.74
CA ARG A 20 -1.00 8.56 -41.39
C ARG A 20 -2.17 8.88 -42.34
N PRO A 21 -2.05 8.65 -43.66
CA PRO A 21 -3.20 8.77 -44.55
C PRO A 21 -4.08 7.54 -44.37
N GLY A 22 -5.35 7.74 -44.00
CA GLY A 22 -6.36 6.67 -43.89
C GLY A 22 -6.87 6.41 -42.48
N ALA A 23 -7.31 7.43 -41.75
CA ALA A 23 -8.08 7.24 -40.53
C ALA A 23 -9.54 6.93 -40.90
N ARG A 24 -10.01 5.71 -40.61
CA ARG A 24 -11.45 5.43 -40.50
C ARG A 24 -12.07 6.40 -39.48
N PRO A 25 -13.35 6.81 -39.65
CA PRO A 25 -14.00 7.67 -38.66
C PRO A 25 -13.86 7.04 -37.28
N ALA A 26 -13.29 7.81 -36.35
CA ALA A 26 -13.06 7.38 -35.00
C ALA A 26 -14.42 7.00 -34.38
N ALA A 27 -14.51 5.79 -33.84
CA ALA A 27 -15.61 5.43 -32.96
C ALA A 27 -15.71 6.49 -31.84
N PRO A 28 -16.91 6.80 -31.34
CA PRO A 28 -17.08 7.76 -30.25
C PRO A 28 -16.17 7.35 -29.08
N PRO A 29 -15.58 8.31 -28.34
CA PRO A 29 -14.67 8.00 -27.25
C PRO A 29 -15.41 7.14 -26.23
N VAL A 30 -15.05 5.86 -26.18
CA VAL A 30 -15.50 4.97 -25.12
C VAL A 30 -14.98 5.58 -23.83
N PRO A 31 -15.84 5.89 -22.83
CA PRO A 31 -15.39 6.37 -21.54
C PRO A 31 -14.29 5.43 -21.04
N PRO A 32 -13.18 5.93 -20.46
CA PRO A 32 -12.16 5.05 -19.95
C PRO A 32 -12.83 4.10 -18.96
N GLU A 33 -12.89 2.82 -19.32
CA GLU A 33 -13.33 1.77 -18.40
C GLU A 33 -12.54 1.99 -17.12
N ARG A 34 -13.24 2.26 -16.01
CA ARG A 34 -12.61 2.49 -14.71
C ARG A 34 -11.79 1.24 -14.42
N ARG A 35 -10.48 1.31 -14.67
CA ARG A 35 -9.54 0.25 -14.30
C ARG A 35 -9.81 -0.01 -12.83
N PRO A 36 -10.22 -1.23 -12.44
CA PRO A 36 -10.51 -1.51 -11.05
C PRO A 36 -9.27 -1.10 -10.25
N PRO A 37 -9.44 -0.39 -9.13
CA PRO A 37 -8.31 0.05 -8.33
C PRO A 37 -7.45 -1.18 -8.08
N THR A 38 -6.19 -1.14 -8.52
CA THR A 38 -5.25 -2.19 -8.18
C THR A 38 -5.14 -2.14 -6.66
N VAL A 39 -5.62 -3.19 -6.01
CA VAL A 39 -5.45 -3.37 -4.58
C VAL A 39 -3.93 -3.34 -4.34
N ARG A 40 -3.45 -2.26 -3.74
CA ARG A 40 -2.05 -2.16 -3.35
C ARG A 40 -1.90 -2.86 -2.01
N GLU A 41 -0.81 -3.61 -1.89
CA GLU A 41 -0.42 -4.19 -0.60
C GLU A 41 -0.31 -3.07 0.44
N PRO A 42 -0.87 -3.23 1.65
CA PRO A 42 -0.84 -2.19 2.67
C PRO A 42 0.60 -1.88 3.09
N LEU A 43 0.90 -0.61 3.35
CA LEU A 43 2.22 -0.21 3.81
C LEU A 43 2.38 -0.52 5.30
N TRP A 44 3.59 -0.92 5.67
CA TRP A 44 3.93 -1.23 7.06
C TRP A 44 3.68 -0.06 8.03
N ARG A 45 4.07 1.16 7.64
CA ARG A 45 3.84 2.36 8.46
C ARG A 45 2.36 2.66 8.73
N ASP A 46 1.48 2.32 7.79
CA ASP A 46 0.04 2.54 7.95
C ASP A 46 -0.50 1.55 8.99
N LEU A 47 -0.10 0.27 8.90
CA LEU A 47 -0.50 -0.78 9.83
C LEU A 47 -0.04 -0.48 11.26
N VAL A 48 1.23 -0.14 11.44
CA VAL A 48 1.79 0.17 12.76
C VAL A 48 1.18 1.44 13.33
N GLY A 49 1.03 2.49 12.50
CA GLY A 49 0.38 3.73 12.89
C GLY A 49 -1.05 3.51 13.37
N ASP A 50 -1.82 2.69 12.66
CA ASP A 50 -3.19 2.34 13.02
C ASP A 50 -3.27 1.52 14.32
N VAL A 51 -2.33 0.61 14.57
CA VAL A 51 -2.28 -0.16 15.83
C VAL A 51 -1.98 0.77 17.01
N LEU A 52 -0.98 1.64 16.88
CA LEU A 52 -0.65 2.63 17.92
C LEU A 52 -1.83 3.55 18.22
N ARG A 53 -2.49 4.03 17.16
CA ARG A 53 -3.67 4.89 17.28
C ARG A 53 -4.83 4.17 17.97
N ARG A 54 -5.10 2.92 17.60
CA ARG A 54 -6.18 2.12 18.22
C ARG A 54 -5.91 1.91 19.70
N GLU A 55 -4.71 1.43 20.06
CA GLU A 55 -4.33 1.24 21.46
C GLU A 55 -4.46 2.54 22.27
N ARG A 56 -3.99 3.67 21.73
CA ARG A 56 -4.12 4.96 22.40
C ARG A 56 -5.59 5.34 22.65
N LEU A 57 -6.45 5.14 21.66
CA LEU A 57 -7.87 5.47 21.76
C LEU A 57 -8.61 4.51 22.70
N ASP A 58 -8.26 3.23 22.71
CA ASP A 58 -8.81 2.22 23.62
C ASP A 58 -8.46 2.54 25.09
N GLN A 59 -7.31 3.19 25.32
CA GLN A 59 -6.92 3.73 26.63
C GLN A 59 -7.52 5.10 26.95
N GLU A 60 -8.32 5.69 26.05
CA GLU A 60 -8.85 7.06 26.16
C GLU A 60 -7.77 8.16 26.32
N ARG A 61 -6.55 7.89 25.85
CA ARG A 61 -5.41 8.81 26.01
C ARG A 61 -5.28 9.78 24.86
N THR A 62 -4.84 10.98 25.17
CA THR A 62 -4.57 12.02 24.19
C THR A 62 -3.22 11.81 23.49
N LEU A 63 -3.07 12.36 22.28
CA LEU A 63 -1.79 12.39 21.57
C LEU A 63 -0.69 13.05 22.41
N LYS A 64 -1.02 14.09 23.20
CA LYS A 64 -0.07 14.82 24.02
C LYS A 64 0.52 13.92 25.10
N GLU A 65 -0.32 13.22 25.86
CA GLU A 65 0.11 12.34 26.97
C GLU A 65 1.01 11.20 26.48
N VAL A 66 0.68 10.57 25.35
CA VAL A 66 1.49 9.48 24.80
C VAL A 66 2.80 10.01 24.22
N ALA A 67 2.79 11.14 23.51
CA ALA A 67 4.00 11.73 22.95
C ALA A 67 4.99 12.15 24.05
N GLU A 68 4.48 12.73 25.16
CA GLU A 68 5.28 13.09 26.33
C GLU A 68 5.92 11.86 26.99
N ALA A 69 5.14 10.81 27.24
CA ALA A 69 5.64 9.55 27.80
C ALA A 69 6.68 8.86 26.88
N ALA A 70 6.47 8.93 25.56
CA ALA A 70 7.39 8.40 24.55
C ALA A 70 8.61 9.31 24.29
N ARG A 71 8.67 10.51 24.90
CA ARG A 71 9.70 11.53 24.68
C ARG A 71 9.87 11.92 23.20
N ILE A 72 8.77 12.05 22.49
CA ILE A 72 8.72 12.54 21.10
C ILE A 72 7.74 13.71 20.98
N SER A 73 7.78 14.45 19.86
CA SER A 73 6.85 15.55 19.67
C SER A 73 5.44 15.05 19.32
N MET A 74 4.42 15.72 19.85
CA MET A 74 3.02 15.42 19.52
C MET A 74 2.72 15.48 18.01
N PRO A 75 3.21 16.48 17.23
CA PRO A 75 3.04 16.48 15.78
C PRO A 75 3.64 15.24 15.13
N TYR A 76 4.83 14.81 15.58
CA TYR A 76 5.49 13.63 15.01
C TYR A 76 4.71 12.34 15.29
N LEU A 77 4.22 12.12 16.53
CA LEU A 77 3.33 10.98 16.83
C LEU A 77 2.08 11.01 15.95
N SER A 78 1.52 12.20 15.71
CA SER A 78 0.40 12.41 14.80
C SER A 78 0.70 11.97 13.36
N GLU A 79 1.91 12.23 12.85
CA GLU A 79 2.32 11.78 11.52
C GLU A 79 2.48 10.26 11.47
N VAL A 80 3.04 9.66 12.53
CA VAL A 80 3.23 8.21 12.66
C VAL A 80 1.90 7.48 12.69
N GLU A 81 0.96 7.91 13.54
CA GLU A 81 -0.39 7.30 13.64
C GLU A 81 -1.21 7.35 12.35
N ARG A 82 -0.86 8.25 11.43
CA ARG A 82 -1.52 8.39 10.13
C ARG A 82 -0.72 7.77 8.99
N GLY A 83 0.35 7.04 9.29
CA GLY A 83 1.19 6.41 8.27
C GLY A 83 1.87 7.41 7.34
N ARG A 84 2.13 8.64 7.80
CA ARG A 84 2.85 9.66 7.00
C ARG A 84 4.37 9.62 7.19
N LYS A 85 4.85 8.92 8.22
CA LYS A 85 6.27 8.79 8.53
C LYS A 85 6.64 7.34 8.78
N GLU A 86 7.84 6.98 8.29
CA GLU A 86 8.55 5.78 8.73
C GLU A 86 9.22 6.10 10.07
N ALA A 87 8.69 5.52 11.15
CA ALA A 87 9.31 5.66 12.47
C ALA A 87 10.51 4.73 12.60
N SER A 88 11.57 5.18 13.27
CA SER A 88 12.68 4.29 13.61
C SER A 88 12.24 3.23 14.62
N SER A 89 12.97 2.12 14.71
CA SER A 89 12.68 1.06 15.67
C SER A 89 12.67 1.56 17.12
N GLU A 90 13.55 2.50 17.46
CA GLU A 90 13.61 3.14 18.79
C GLU A 90 12.35 3.96 19.07
N VAL A 91 11.85 4.73 18.09
CA VAL A 91 10.61 5.50 18.22
C VAL A 91 9.42 4.57 18.39
N LEU A 92 9.35 3.48 17.62
CA LEU A 92 8.29 2.49 17.74
C LEU A 92 8.31 1.81 19.11
N ALA A 93 9.49 1.43 19.61
CA ALA A 93 9.63 0.87 20.94
C ALA A 93 9.22 1.86 22.03
N ALA A 94 9.60 3.14 21.91
CA ALA A 94 9.21 4.19 22.85
C ALA A 94 7.70 4.46 22.85
N ALA A 95 7.07 4.54 21.68
CA ALA A 95 5.63 4.75 21.55
C ALA A 95 4.82 3.53 22.06
N ALA A 96 5.25 2.31 21.74
CA ALA A 96 4.65 1.09 22.28
C ALA A 96 4.77 1.05 23.81
N GLY A 97 5.97 1.31 24.35
CA GLY A 97 6.21 1.34 25.79
C GLY A 97 5.40 2.42 26.50
N ALA A 98 5.22 3.59 25.88
CA ALA A 98 4.36 4.65 26.40
C ALA A 98 2.89 4.23 26.51
N LEU A 99 2.46 3.24 25.72
CA LEU A 99 1.14 2.61 25.74
C LEU A 99 1.10 1.31 26.57
N GLY A 100 2.18 0.98 27.30
CA GLY A 100 2.24 -0.25 28.10
C GLY A 100 2.40 -1.53 27.27
N LEU A 101 2.80 -1.42 26.01
CA LEU A 101 3.06 -2.55 25.12
C LEU A 101 4.56 -2.81 24.96
N GLY A 102 4.94 -4.08 24.79
CA GLY A 102 6.24 -4.43 24.24
C GLY A 102 6.28 -4.23 22.72
N LEU A 103 7.49 -4.08 22.14
CA LEU A 103 7.65 -4.04 20.69
C LEU A 103 7.13 -5.32 20.03
N GLY A 104 7.32 -6.48 20.66
CA GLY A 104 6.79 -7.76 20.17
C GLY A 104 5.26 -7.76 20.04
N ASP A 105 4.55 -7.17 21.00
CA ASP A 105 3.08 -7.07 20.98
C ASP A 105 2.60 -6.18 19.84
N LEU A 106 3.28 -5.04 19.64
CA LEU A 106 3.01 -4.14 18.53
C LEU A 106 3.16 -4.85 17.18
N LEU A 107 4.25 -5.61 17.01
CA LEU A 107 4.51 -6.37 15.78
C LEU A 107 3.48 -7.47 15.56
N ALA A 108 3.10 -8.21 16.61
CA ALA A 108 2.09 -9.26 16.53
C ALA A 108 0.72 -8.70 16.10
N ARG A 109 0.32 -7.55 16.66
CA ARG A 109 -0.93 -6.87 16.29
C ARG A 109 -0.89 -6.35 14.85
N ALA A 110 0.21 -5.74 14.42
CA ALA A 110 0.39 -5.27 13.05
C ALA A 110 0.38 -6.43 12.04
N GLN A 111 1.02 -7.56 12.38
CA GLN A 111 0.97 -8.79 11.59
C GLN A 111 -0.46 -9.33 11.47
N GLY A 112 -1.22 -9.34 12.57
CA GLY A 112 -2.63 -9.74 12.57
C GLY A 112 -3.48 -8.88 11.62
N GLU A 113 -3.28 -7.57 11.63
CA GLU A 113 -3.96 -6.65 10.70
C GLU A 113 -3.54 -6.86 9.24
N LEU A 114 -2.24 -7.10 8.99
CA LEU A 114 -1.75 -7.44 7.65
C LEU A 114 -2.45 -8.71 7.11
N VAL A 115 -2.47 -9.79 7.89
CA VAL A 115 -3.13 -11.05 7.51
C VAL A 115 -4.63 -10.85 7.26
N ARG A 116 -5.31 -10.08 8.11
CA ARG A 116 -6.73 -9.77 7.93
C ARG A 116 -6.99 -9.02 6.63
N LEU A 117 -6.17 -8.02 6.31
CA LEU A 117 -6.33 -7.24 5.09
C LEU A 117 -6.01 -8.09 3.85
N THR A 118 -4.89 -8.82 3.83
CA THR A 118 -4.50 -9.63 2.67
C THR A 118 -5.44 -10.79 2.40
N SER A 119 -5.98 -11.44 3.44
CA SER A 119 -6.97 -12.53 3.29
C SER A 119 -8.29 -12.05 2.66
N ARG A 120 -8.70 -10.80 2.92
CA ARG A 120 -9.88 -10.19 2.28
C ARG A 120 -9.66 -9.96 0.79
N HIS A 121 -8.41 -9.68 0.40
CA HIS A 121 -8.05 -9.42 -0.99
C HIS A 121 -8.01 -10.69 -1.84
N THR A 122 -7.49 -11.81 -1.32
CA THR A 122 -7.53 -13.11 -2.01
C THR A 122 -8.98 -13.60 -2.22
N GLY A 123 -9.88 -13.37 -1.26
CA GLY A 123 -11.30 -13.73 -1.38
C GLY A 123 -12.11 -12.91 -2.41
N ALA A 124 -11.68 -11.68 -2.73
CA ALA A 124 -12.36 -10.80 -3.67
C ALA A 124 -12.06 -11.14 -5.15
N GLY A 125 -10.92 -11.80 -5.43
CA GLY A 125 -10.58 -12.31 -6.76
C GLY A 125 -11.27 -13.64 -7.08
N ALA A 126 -11.38 -14.54 -6.10
CA ALA A 126 -11.90 -15.89 -6.30
C ALA A 126 -13.41 -15.97 -6.66
N ARG A 127 -14.22 -14.98 -6.24
CA ARG A 127 -15.67 -14.93 -6.55
C ARG A 127 -16.01 -14.41 -7.95
N ARG A 128 -15.02 -14.01 -8.75
CA ARG A 128 -15.22 -13.56 -10.15
C ARG A 128 -14.72 -14.56 -11.19
N SER A 129 -14.01 -15.60 -10.78
CA SER A 129 -13.76 -16.76 -11.63
C SER A 129 -14.98 -17.68 -11.58
N THR A 130 -15.97 -17.37 -12.42
CA THR A 130 -16.92 -18.38 -12.89
C THR A 130 -16.09 -19.55 -13.42
N PRO A 131 -16.29 -20.80 -12.98
CA PRO A 131 -15.72 -21.92 -13.72
C PRO A 131 -16.39 -21.86 -15.10
N ALA A 132 -15.59 -21.62 -16.14
CA ALA A 132 -16.04 -21.85 -17.49
C ALA A 132 -16.37 -23.34 -17.60
N SER A 133 -17.65 -23.65 -17.47
CA SER A 133 -18.23 -24.91 -17.86
C SER A 133 -17.87 -25.17 -19.32
N GLY A 134 -17.09 -26.23 -19.59
CA GLY A 134 -17.02 -26.84 -20.91
C GLY A 134 -15.61 -27.10 -21.44
N ALA A 135 -14.95 -28.14 -20.95
CA ALA A 135 -14.16 -29.03 -21.80
C ALA A 135 -14.25 -30.44 -21.20
N ARG A 136 -15.03 -31.29 -21.87
CA ARG A 136 -15.19 -32.71 -21.57
C ARG A 136 -13.82 -33.38 -21.73
N PHE A 137 -13.29 -33.96 -20.66
CA PHE A 137 -12.25 -34.97 -20.77
C PHE A 137 -12.95 -36.33 -20.88
N ASP A 138 -13.12 -36.81 -22.10
CA ASP A 138 -13.33 -38.23 -22.34
C ASP A 138 -11.98 -38.93 -22.13
N GLY A 139 -11.77 -39.46 -20.94
CA GLY A 139 -10.59 -40.25 -20.58
C GLY A 139 -11.04 -41.56 -19.95
N MET A 140 -11.27 -42.57 -20.79
CA MET A 140 -11.61 -43.94 -20.41
C MET A 140 -10.50 -44.52 -19.51
N CYS A 141 -10.77 -44.75 -18.23
CA CYS A 141 -9.91 -45.59 -17.38
C CYS A 141 -10.40 -47.05 -17.46
N LEU A 142 -9.73 -47.86 -18.29
CA LEU A 142 -9.79 -49.32 -18.19
C LEU A 142 -8.99 -49.75 -16.96
N ALA A 143 -9.70 -50.28 -15.95
CA ALA A 143 -9.08 -51.09 -14.91
C ALA A 143 -9.00 -52.54 -15.42
N ALA A 144 -7.79 -53.09 -15.41
CA ALA A 144 -7.50 -54.52 -15.46
C ALA A 144 -6.37 -54.78 -14.46
#